data_AF-A0A818I855-F1
#
_entry.id   AF-A0A818I855-F1
#
_cell.length_a   1.000
_cell.length_b   1.000
_cell.length_c   1.000
_cell.angle_alpha   90.00
_cell.angle_beta   90.00
_cell.angle_gamma   90.00
#
_symmetry.space_group_name_H-M   'P 1'
#
loop_
_entity.id
_entity.type
_entity.pdbx_description
1 polymer ?
#
loop_
_entity_poly.entity_id
_entity_poly.type
_entity_poly.pdbx_seq_one_letter_code
_entity_poly.pdbx_strand_id
1 'polypeptide(L)'
;MQIFILSIVLLFAVVSLGQGAIPACIQEKIDSVLAGPVWNPPATITKYSYDDKTTYLFSSNCCDQFNSLYDESCNHICAPSGGFTGRGDGRCVNFQRDATFLGKVWVDTRSRGK
;
A
#
# COMPACT_ATOMS: atom_id res chain seq x y z
N MET A 1 22.71 15.21 52.03
CA MET A 1 23.06 14.11 51.09
C MET A 1 21.97 14.04 50.05
N GLN A 2 22.29 14.55 48.86
CA GLN A 2 21.37 14.89 47.78
C GLN A 2 21.28 13.67 46.85
N ILE A 3 20.11 13.08 46.70
CA ILE A 3 19.88 12.03 45.69
C ILE A 3 19.08 12.70 44.58
N PHE A 4 19.80 13.12 43.54
CA PHE A 4 19.26 13.50 42.25
C PHE A 4 18.68 12.24 41.59
N ILE A 5 17.36 12.12 41.54
CA ILE A 5 16.71 11.14 40.65
C ILE A 5 16.79 11.73 39.24
N LEU A 6 17.83 11.30 38.53
CA LEU A 6 17.91 11.36 37.08
C LEU A 6 16.66 10.73 36.46
N SER A 7 16.38 11.16 35.23
CA SER A 7 15.54 10.47 34.23
C SER A 7 14.09 10.96 34.14
N ILE A 8 13.93 12.20 33.73
CA ILE A 8 12.84 12.53 32.81
C ILE A 8 13.51 12.90 31.48
N VAL A 9 14.03 11.87 30.80
CA VAL A 9 14.17 11.93 29.34
C VAL A 9 12.72 11.87 28.85
N LEU A 10 12.06 13.04 28.83
CA LEU A 10 10.81 13.17 28.14
C LEU A 10 11.16 13.03 26.66
N LEU A 11 11.01 11.80 26.20
CA LEU A 11 10.95 11.38 24.83
C LEU A 11 9.75 12.11 24.20
N PHE A 12 9.87 13.41 23.95
CA PHE A 12 9.09 14.03 22.91
C PHE A 12 9.69 13.53 21.60
N ALA A 13 9.34 12.30 21.26
CA ALA A 13 9.21 11.91 19.88
C ALA A 13 8.40 13.04 19.24
N VAL A 14 9.07 13.88 18.46
CA VAL A 14 8.43 14.74 17.48
C VAL A 14 7.75 13.78 16.52
N VAL A 15 6.54 13.34 16.89
CA VAL A 15 5.63 12.70 15.96
C VAL A 15 5.23 13.81 15.01
N SER A 16 5.89 13.85 13.85
CA SER A 16 5.44 14.65 12.73
C SER A 16 4.08 14.11 12.26
N LEU A 17 3.02 14.47 12.99
CA LEU A 17 1.65 14.31 12.55
C LEU A 17 1.38 15.37 11.49
N GLY A 18 1.58 15.04 10.22
CA GLY A 18 1.03 15.86 9.16
C GLY A 18 1.80 15.87 7.86
N GLN A 19 1.54 14.85 7.04
CA GLN A 19 1.28 14.97 5.60
C GLN A 19 0.88 13.59 5.08
N GLY A 20 -0.39 13.40 4.73
CA GLY A 20 -0.87 12.30 3.87
C GLY A 20 -0.18 10.93 4.05
N ALA A 21 0.01 10.47 5.29
CA ALA A 21 0.78 9.27 5.56
C ALA A 21 0.03 8.04 5.04
N ILE A 22 0.74 7.16 4.33
CA ILE A 22 0.20 5.86 3.97
C ILE A 22 0.07 5.00 5.24
N PRO A 23 -0.98 4.18 5.38
CA PRO A 23 -1.13 3.32 6.55
C PRO A 23 0.11 2.45 6.76
N ALA A 24 0.51 2.21 8.01
CA ALA A 24 1.72 1.44 8.33
C ALA A 24 1.72 0.05 7.67
N CYS A 25 0.57 -0.62 7.64
CA CYS A 25 0.42 -1.91 6.99
C CYS A 25 0.54 -1.86 5.45
N ILE A 26 0.28 -0.70 4.82
CA ILE A 26 0.55 -0.47 3.39
C ILE A 26 2.05 -0.28 3.18
N GLN A 27 2.73 0.44 4.09
CA GLN A 27 4.18 0.56 4.10
C GLN A 27 4.86 -0.81 4.27
N GLU A 28 4.38 -1.65 5.19
CA GLU A 28 4.92 -3.01 5.38
C GLU A 28 4.83 -3.88 4.10
N LYS A 29 3.76 -3.71 3.30
CA LYS A 29 3.65 -4.38 1.99
C LYS A 29 4.69 -3.86 1.01
N ILE A 30 4.96 -2.55 0.98
CA ILE A 30 6.04 -1.96 0.18
C ILE A 30 7.39 -2.55 0.60
N ASP A 31 7.64 -2.59 1.91
CA ASP A 31 8.89 -3.10 2.47
C ASP A 31 9.08 -4.58 2.11
N SER A 32 8.00 -5.38 2.10
CA SER A 32 8.03 -6.77 1.65
C SER A 32 8.41 -6.90 0.17
N VAL A 33 7.90 -6.02 -0.70
CA VAL A 33 8.30 -5.97 -2.12
C VAL A 33 9.78 -5.59 -2.25
N LEU A 34 10.23 -4.61 -1.48
CA LEU A 34 11.63 -4.14 -1.47
C LEU A 34 12.62 -5.18 -0.93
N ALA A 35 12.20 -6.01 0.02
CA ALA A 35 12.99 -7.13 0.52
C ALA A 35 13.09 -8.30 -0.48
N GLY A 36 12.18 -8.37 -1.45
CA GLY A 36 12.16 -9.38 -2.50
C GLY A 36 12.97 -9.03 -3.74
N PRO A 37 13.04 -9.96 -4.72
CA PRO A 37 13.62 -9.70 -6.04
C PRO A 37 12.92 -8.54 -6.75
N VAL A 38 13.66 -7.82 -7.61
CA VAL A 38 13.09 -6.73 -8.42
C VAL A 38 12.04 -7.29 -9.38
N TRP A 39 10.83 -6.73 -9.32
CA TRP A 39 9.72 -7.11 -10.18
C TRP A 39 9.87 -6.53 -11.58
N ASN A 40 9.32 -7.24 -12.57
CA ASN A 40 9.15 -6.74 -13.92
C ASN A 40 7.79 -7.25 -14.44
N PRO A 41 6.76 -6.39 -14.57
CA PRO A 41 6.79 -4.93 -14.41
C PRO A 41 7.05 -4.47 -12.97
N PRO A 42 7.54 -3.23 -12.75
CA PRO A 42 7.73 -2.68 -11.40
C PRO A 42 6.43 -2.68 -10.60
N ALA A 43 6.53 -2.93 -9.30
CA ALA A 43 5.39 -2.86 -8.40
C ALA A 43 4.84 -1.43 -8.35
N THR A 44 3.52 -1.29 -8.27
CA THR A 44 2.84 -0.01 -8.18
C THR A 44 1.74 -0.07 -7.13
N ILE A 45 1.52 1.05 -6.44
CA ILE A 45 0.39 1.26 -5.55
C ILE A 45 -0.31 2.54 -5.95
N THR A 46 -1.61 2.44 -6.16
CA THR A 46 -2.49 3.56 -6.53
C THR A 46 -3.63 3.68 -5.55
N LYS A 47 -3.99 4.92 -5.20
CA LYS A 47 -5.04 5.27 -4.25
C LYS A 47 -6.33 5.56 -5.02
N TYR A 48 -7.44 5.02 -4.53
CA TYR A 48 -8.78 5.27 -5.06
C TYR A 48 -9.76 5.64 -3.94
N SER A 49 -10.81 6.37 -4.30
CA SER A 49 -12.08 6.37 -3.57
C SER A 49 -12.96 5.29 -4.20
N TYR A 50 -13.42 4.33 -3.41
CA TYR A 50 -14.29 3.24 -3.88
C TYR A 50 -15.19 2.80 -2.72
N ASP A 51 -16.51 2.71 -2.95
CA ASP A 51 -17.52 2.44 -1.92
C ASP A 51 -17.38 3.33 -0.67
N ASP A 52 -17.22 4.64 -0.88
CA ASP A 52 -16.99 5.67 0.16
C ASP A 52 -15.77 5.42 1.07
N LYS A 53 -14.84 4.56 0.62
CA LYS A 53 -13.60 4.26 1.32
C LYS A 53 -12.39 4.70 0.51
N THR A 54 -11.37 5.17 1.23
CA THR A 54 -10.02 5.17 0.70
C THR A 54 -9.55 3.73 0.50
N THR A 55 -9.08 3.40 -0.69
CA THR A 55 -8.55 2.08 -1.03
C THR A 55 -7.21 2.17 -1.75
N TYR A 56 -6.43 1.11 -1.64
CA TYR A 56 -5.08 0.97 -2.18
C TYR A 56 -5.02 -0.25 -3.09
N LEU A 57 -4.84 -0.01 -4.40
CA LEU A 57 -4.70 -1.05 -5.41
C LEU A 57 -3.22 -1.36 -5.62
N PHE A 58 -2.84 -2.61 -5.39
CA PHE A 58 -1.50 -3.13 -5.62
C PHE A 58 -1.46 -3.85 -6.96
N SER A 59 -0.44 -3.56 -7.77
CA SER A 59 -0.16 -4.39 -8.95
C SER A 59 0.53 -5.69 -8.55
N SER A 60 0.33 -6.74 -9.34
CA SER A 60 1.08 -7.99 -9.23
C SER A 60 2.32 -8.01 -10.12
N ASN A 61 3.24 -8.94 -9.85
CA ASN A 61 4.44 -9.14 -10.67
C ASN A 61 4.22 -10.09 -11.87
N CYS A 62 3.03 -10.64 -12.03
CA CYS A 62 2.64 -11.49 -13.15
C CYS A 62 1.18 -11.24 -13.54
N CYS A 63 0.84 -11.40 -14.82
CA CYS A 63 -0.50 -11.12 -15.34
C CYS A 63 -1.57 -12.13 -14.90
N ASP A 64 -1.17 -13.34 -14.49
CA ASP A 64 -2.06 -14.38 -13.95
C ASP A 64 -2.29 -14.25 -12.44
N GLN A 65 -1.68 -13.26 -11.78
CA GLN A 65 -1.89 -12.95 -10.37
C GLN A 65 -2.87 -11.79 -10.21
N PHE A 66 -3.52 -11.75 -9.06
CA PHE A 66 -4.54 -10.76 -8.74
C PHE A 66 -3.96 -9.42 -8.28
N ASN A 67 -4.41 -8.34 -8.90
CA ASN A 67 -4.14 -6.98 -8.42
C ASN A 67 -5.06 -6.69 -7.24
N SER A 68 -4.58 -6.87 -6.01
CA SER A 68 -5.40 -6.79 -4.80
C SER A 68 -5.70 -5.35 -4.37
N LEU A 69 -6.94 -5.13 -3.93
CA LEU A 69 -7.44 -3.89 -3.37
C LEU A 69 -7.59 -4.03 -1.85
N TYR A 70 -7.03 -3.07 -1.11
CA TYR A 70 -7.09 -3.02 0.35
C TYR A 70 -7.72 -1.72 0.84
N ASP A 71 -8.37 -1.73 2.01
CA ASP A 71 -8.76 -0.49 2.71
C ASP A 71 -7.61 0.09 3.56
N GLU A 72 -7.87 1.20 4.25
CA GLU A 72 -6.91 1.85 5.16
C GLU A 72 -6.50 0.99 6.38
N SER A 73 -7.27 -0.05 6.70
CA SER A 73 -6.96 -1.04 7.75
C SER A 73 -6.26 -2.28 7.17
N CYS A 74 -5.89 -2.25 5.89
CA CYS A 74 -5.29 -3.37 5.15
C CYS A 74 -6.15 -4.64 5.08
N ASN A 75 -7.46 -4.50 5.21
CA ASN A 75 -8.36 -5.60 4.89
C ASN A 75 -8.39 -5.78 3.37
N HIS A 76 -8.20 -7.02 2.93
CA HIS A 76 -8.39 -7.37 1.52
C HIS A 76 -9.88 -7.24 1.16
N ILE A 77 -10.20 -6.32 0.25
CA ILE A 77 -11.56 -6.12 -0.24
C ILE A 77 -11.85 -7.13 -1.35
N CYS A 78 -11.00 -7.14 -2.37
CA CYS A 78 -11.17 -7.90 -3.62
C CYS A 78 -9.93 -7.75 -4.52
N ALA A 79 -10.00 -8.31 -5.73
CA ALA A 79 -9.10 -8.01 -6.82
C ALA A 79 -9.90 -7.59 -8.07
N PRO A 80 -9.91 -6.30 -8.46
CA PRO A 80 -10.66 -5.84 -9.63
C PRO A 80 -10.04 -6.22 -10.99
N SER A 81 -8.80 -6.72 -11.01
CA SER A 81 -8.10 -7.13 -12.22
C SER A 81 -6.99 -8.16 -11.94
N GLY A 82 -6.37 -8.66 -13.00
CA GLY A 82 -5.39 -9.74 -12.92
C GLY A 82 -6.07 -11.12 -12.88
N GLY A 83 -5.35 -12.14 -12.44
CA GLY A 83 -5.81 -13.52 -12.51
C GLY A 83 -5.74 -14.09 -13.93
N PHE A 84 -5.96 -15.39 -14.09
CA PHE A 84 -5.90 -16.07 -15.41
C PHE A 84 -6.75 -15.41 -16.51
N THR A 85 -7.89 -14.82 -16.15
CA THR A 85 -8.79 -14.16 -17.10
C THR A 85 -8.51 -12.67 -17.27
N GLY A 86 -7.65 -12.08 -16.43
CA GLY A 86 -7.45 -10.64 -16.31
C GLY A 86 -8.60 -9.87 -15.64
N ARG A 87 -9.72 -10.55 -15.29
CA ARG A 87 -10.94 -9.93 -14.76
C ARG A 87 -10.98 -9.85 -13.23
N GLY A 88 -9.90 -10.23 -12.57
CA GLY A 88 -9.84 -10.25 -11.11
C GLY A 88 -10.63 -11.41 -10.51
N ASP A 89 -10.98 -11.27 -9.23
CA ASP A 89 -11.62 -12.31 -8.42
C ASP A 89 -13.16 -12.31 -8.50
N GLY A 90 -13.74 -11.40 -9.28
CA GLY A 90 -15.18 -11.28 -9.48
C GLY A 90 -15.96 -10.64 -8.32
N ARG A 91 -15.29 -10.09 -7.30
CA ARG A 91 -15.96 -9.49 -6.13
C ARG A 91 -16.21 -7.99 -6.28
N CYS A 92 -15.37 -7.28 -7.03
CA CYS A 92 -15.49 -5.85 -7.30
C CYS A 92 -15.86 -5.56 -8.75
N VAL A 93 -17.02 -6.05 -9.18
CA VAL A 93 -17.47 -5.99 -10.58
C VAL A 93 -17.70 -4.57 -11.11
N ASN A 94 -17.93 -3.62 -10.22
CA ASN A 94 -18.20 -2.22 -10.51
C ASN A 94 -16.99 -1.29 -10.29
N PHE A 95 -15.83 -1.82 -9.89
CA PHE A 95 -14.65 -1.01 -9.58
C PHE A 95 -14.25 -0.08 -10.73
N GLN A 96 -14.21 -0.58 -11.96
CA GLN A 96 -13.83 0.20 -13.14
C GLN A 96 -14.79 1.37 -13.43
N ARG A 97 -16.06 1.27 -12.98
CA ARG A 97 -17.08 2.31 -13.17
C ARG A 97 -17.11 3.30 -12.00
N ASP A 98 -16.99 2.78 -10.78
CA ASP A 98 -17.31 3.53 -9.56
C ASP A 98 -16.07 4.03 -8.81
N ALA A 99 -14.89 3.42 -9.03
CA ALA A 99 -13.66 3.85 -8.37
C ALA A 99 -13.13 5.15 -8.96
N THR A 100 -12.87 6.13 -8.11
CA THR A 100 -12.27 7.41 -8.47
C THR A 100 -10.78 7.40 -8.14
N PHE A 101 -9.91 7.58 -9.14
CA PHE A 101 -8.47 7.68 -8.92
C PHE A 101 -8.12 8.92 -8.10
N LEU A 102 -7.40 8.72 -6.99
CA LEU A 102 -6.97 9.80 -6.09
C LEU A 102 -5.48 10.11 -6.21
N GLY A 103 -4.67 9.18 -6.72
CA GLY A 103 -3.25 9.41 -6.91
C GLY A 103 -2.39 8.16 -6.94
N LYS A 104 -1.16 8.30 -7.44
CA LYS A 104 -0.11 7.28 -7.34
C LYS A 104 0.57 7.41 -5.99
N VAL A 105 0.57 6.33 -5.22
CA VAL A 105 1.15 6.29 -3.88
C VAL A 105 2.63 5.95 -3.94
N TRP A 106 2.95 4.90 -4.71
CA TRP A 106 4.32 4.40 -4.78
C TRP A 106 4.53 3.60 -6.08
N VAL A 107 5.78 3.59 -6.54
CA VAL A 107 6.27 2.74 -7.63
C VAL A 107 7.65 2.25 -7.24
N ASP A 108 7.93 0.96 -7.42
CA ASP A 108 9.28 0.42 -7.24
C ASP A 108 10.21 1.03 -8.30
N THR A 109 11.18 1.82 -7.87
CA THR A 109 12.15 2.49 -8.76
C THR A 109 13.36 1.63 -9.07
N ARG A 110 13.49 0.46 -8.44
CA ARG A 110 14.56 -0.50 -8.75
C ARG A 110 14.37 -1.04 -10.16
N SER A 111 15.47 -1.24 -10.87
CA SER A 111 15.48 -1.93 -12.18
C SER A 111 16.42 -3.13 -12.10
N ARG A 112 16.09 -4.21 -12.81
CA ARG A 112 17.08 -5.25 -13.08
C ARG A 112 18.11 -4.60 -14.02
N GLY A 113 19.38 -4.59 -13.63
CA GLY A 113 20.46 -4.13 -14.51
C GLY A 113 20.31 -4.81 -15.88
N LYS A 114 20.45 -4.01 -16.94
CA LYS A 114 20.38 -4.51 -18.32
C LYS A 114 21.43 -5.57 -18.59
#